data_AF-A0AB36ERY1-F1
#
_entry.id   AF-A0AB36ERY1-F1
#
_cell.length_a   1.000
_cell.length_b   1.000
_cell.length_c   1.000
_cell.angle_alpha   90.00
_cell.angle_beta   90.00
_cell.angle_gamma   90.00
#
_symmetry.space_group_name_H-M   'P 1'
#
loop_
_entity.id
_entity.type
_entity.pdbx_description
1 polymer ?
#
loop_
_entity_poly.entity_id
_entity_poly.type
_entity_poly.pdbx_seq_one_letter_code
_entity_poly.pdbx_strand_id
1 'polypeptide(L)' 'MRPKIQRPDADPVDHIIAWHDGDSRAAIETLMEDILHLRMQLALATAAMGRGFTRGWIPEADRDAR' A
#
# COMPACT_ATOMS: atom_id res chain seq x y z
N MET A 1 9.02 -11.50 -14.19
CA MET A 1 7.64 -12.02 -14.05
C MET A 1 6.81 -10.89 -13.48
N ARG A 2 5.93 -10.25 -14.25
CA ARG A 2 5.07 -9.16 -13.74
C ARG A 2 3.88 -9.81 -13.01
N PRO A 3 3.63 -9.53 -11.73
CA PRO A 3 2.47 -10.09 -11.05
C PRO A 3 1.21 -9.63 -11.81
N LYS A 4 0.40 -10.59 -12.23
CA LYS A 4 -0.90 -10.29 -12.83
C LYS A 4 -1.79 -9.84 -11.67
N ILE A 5 -2.18 -8.57 -11.68
CA ILE A 5 -3.15 -8.05 -10.72
C ILE A 5 -4.47 -8.74 -11.05
N GLN A 6 -4.82 -9.78 -10.29
CA GLN A 6 -6.15 -10.37 -10.35
C GLN A 6 -7.10 -9.33 -9.77
N ARG A 7 -8.04 -8.86 -10.59
CA ARG A 7 -9.13 -8.04 -10.08
C ARG A 7 -10.04 -8.98 -9.30
N PRO A 8 -10.34 -8.71 -8.03
CA PRO A 8 -11.38 -9.46 -7.33
C PRO A 8 -12.70 -9.33 -8.10
N ASP A 9 -13.48 -10.42 -8.15
CA ASP A 9 -14.83 -10.42 -8.75
C ASP A 9 -15.80 -9.48 -8.00
N ALA A 10 -15.50 -9.17 -6.74
CA ALA A 10 -16.22 -8.20 -5.92
C ALA A 10 -15.51 -6.85 -5.92
N ASP A 11 -16.29 -5.77 -5.88
CA ASP A 11 -15.75 -4.43 -5.73
C ASP A 11 -14.94 -4.33 -4.41
N PRO A 12 -13.66 -3.90 -4.45
CA PRO A 12 -12.82 -3.82 -3.26
C PRO A 12 -13.37 -2.90 -2.17
N VAL A 13 -14.12 -1.85 -2.54
CA VAL A 13 -14.70 -0.92 -1.57
C VAL A 13 -15.86 -1.59 -0.85
N ASP A 14 -16.76 -2.23 -1.58
CA ASP A 14 -17.85 -3.00 -0.98
C ASP A 14 -17.32 -4.11 -0.07
N HIS A 15 -16.23 -4.77 -0.46
CA HIS A 15 -15.60 -5.81 0.34
C HIS A 15 -15.07 -5.29 1.68
N ILE A 16 -14.36 -4.17 1.68
CA ILE A 16 -13.79 -3.63 2.93
C ILE A 16 -14.87 -3.07 3.84
N ILE A 17 -15.90 -2.42 3.29
CA ILE A 17 -17.05 -1.95 4.08
C ILE A 17 -17.79 -3.15 4.70
N ALA A 18 -17.99 -4.23 3.96
CA ALA A 18 -18.61 -5.44 4.48
C ALA A 18 -17.77 -6.12 5.58
N TRP A 19 -16.44 -6.06 5.50
CA TRP A 19 -15.54 -6.55 6.55
C TRP A 19 -15.68 -5.78 7.87
N HIS A 20 -16.11 -4.53 7.81
CA HIS A 20 -16.41 -3.68 8.97
C HIS A 20 -17.92 -3.61 9.30
N ASP A 21 -18.69 -4.64 8.96
CA ASP A 21 -20.14 -4.72 9.25
C ASP A 21 -20.95 -3.53 8.69
N GLY A 22 -20.48 -2.92 7.59
CA GLY A 22 -21.09 -1.72 7.00
C GLY A 22 -20.59 -0.39 7.57
N ASP A 23 -19.74 -0.41 8.60
CA ASP A 23 -19.14 0.80 9.17
C ASP A 23 -18.02 1.32 8.26
N SER A 24 -18.40 2.26 7.40
CA SER A 24 -17.47 2.92 6.47
C SER A 24 -16.41 3.76 7.19
N ARG A 25 -16.69 4.27 8.40
CA ARG A 25 -15.71 5.05 9.17
C ARG A 25 -14.63 4.13 9.71
N ALA A 26 -15.01 3.01 10.32
CA ALA A 26 -14.05 2.01 10.80
C ALA A 26 -13.17 1.49 9.65
N ALA A 27 -13.77 1.25 8.47
CA ALA A 27 -13.02 0.85 7.28
C ALA A 27 -11.98 1.88 6.83
N ILE A 28 -12.34 3.17 6.84
CA ILE A 28 -11.41 4.25 6.49
C ILE A 28 -10.30 4.37 7.53
N GLU A 29 -10.62 4.26 8.82
CA GLU A 29 -9.64 4.32 9.91
C GLU A 29 -8.59 3.20 9.76
N THR A 30 -9.02 1.96 9.52
CA THR A 30 -8.09 0.84 9.25
C THR A 30 -7.24 1.06 8.01
N LEU A 31 -7.83 1.56 6.91
CA LEU A 31 -7.06 1.89 5.70
C LEU A 31 -6.01 2.98 5.94
N MET A 32 -6.31 3.98 6.78
CA MET A 32 -5.34 5.01 7.15
C MET A 32 -4.17 4.44 7.95
N GLU A 33 -4.44 3.52 8.88
CA GLU A 33 -3.41 2.80 9.64
C GLU A 33 -2.54 1.92 8.74
N ASP A 34 -3.16 1.19 7.81
CA ASP A 34 -2.45 0.36 6.83
C ASP A 34 -1.53 1.19 5.94
N ILE A 35 -2.01 2.35 5.46
CA ILE A 35 -1.19 3.28 4.67
C ILE A 35 0.01 3.77 5.48
N LEU A 36 -0.20 4.14 6.75
CA LEU A 36 0.89 4.58 7.62
C LEU A 36 1.92 3.46 7.83
N HIS A 37 1.45 2.24 8.08
CA HIS A 37 2.30 1.06 8.23
C HIS A 37 3.12 0.77 6.97
N LEU A 38 2.48 0.78 5.80
CA LEU A 38 3.15 0.53 4.52
C LEU A 38 4.19 1.60 4.19
N ARG A 39 3.91 2.87 4.50
CA ARG A 39 4.89 3.96 4.34
C ARG A 39 6.10 3.76 5.25
N MET A 40 5.90 3.29 6.48
CA MET A 40 6.99 2.95 7.39
C MET A 40 7.83 1.79 6.86
N GLN A 41 7.18 0.71 6.40
CA GLN A 41 7.86 -0.44 5.78
C GLN A 41 8.69 -0.01 4.57
N LEU A 42 8.14 0.86 3.71
CA LEU A 42 8.85 1.39 2.56
C LEU A 42 10.07 2.23 2.96
N ALA A 43 9.93 3.07 3.98
CA ALA A 43 11.03 3.88 4.50
C ALA A 43 12.16 3.01 5.06
N LEU A 44 11.81 1.98 5.85
CA LEU A 44 12.76 1.02 6.41
C LEU A 44 13.46 0.22 5.31
N ALA A 45 12.71 -0.29 4.32
CA ALA A 45 13.27 -1.01 3.19
C ALA A 45 14.23 -0.11 2.39
N THR A 46 13.84 1.14 2.13
CA THR A 46 14.69 2.13 1.45
C THR A 46 15.96 2.42 2.23
N ALA A 47 15.88 2.56 3.55
CA ALA A 47 17.05 2.80 4.40
C ALA A 47 17.99 1.59 4.47
N ALA A 48 17.44 0.37 4.50
CA ALA A 48 18.21 -0.87 4.52
C ALA A 48 18.85 -1.20 3.16
N MET A 49 18.19 -0.84 2.06
CA MET A 49 18.73 -0.94 0.71
C MET A 49 19.77 0.17 0.49
N GLY A 50 21.05 -0.14 0.70
CA GLY A 50 22.14 0.80 0.38
C GLY A 50 22.15 1.23 -1.09
N ARG A 51 22.75 2.39 -1.40
CA ARG A 51 22.74 3.05 -2.74
C ARG A 51 23.13 2.16 -3.93
N GLY A 52 23.93 1.12 -3.67
CA GLY A 52 24.38 0.16 -4.68
C GLY A 52 23.42 -1.02 -4.95
N PHE A 53 22.51 -1.34 -4.02
CA PHE A 53 21.66 -2.54 -4.10
C PHE A 53 20.62 -2.44 -5.22
N THR A 54 20.10 -1.24 -5.46
CA THR A 54 19.07 -0.94 -6.47
C THR A 54 19.64 -0.21 -7.69
N ARG A 55 20.97 -0.12 -7.83
CA ARG A 55 21.67 0.67 -8.89
C ARG A 55 21.16 2.12 -8.97
N GLY A 56 20.93 2.75 -7.82
CA GLY A 56 20.48 4.14 -7.73
C GLY A 56 18.98 4.37 -7.84
N TRP A 57 18.16 3.33 -8.03
CA TRP A 57 16.70 3.47 -7.96
C TRP A 57 16.22 3.56 -6.51
N ILE A 58 15.37 4.53 -6.19
CA ILE A 58 14.83 4.74 -4.84
C ILE A 58 13.30 4.62 -4.92
N PRO A 59 12.64 3.83 -4.05
CA PRO A 59 11.19 3.77 -4.02
C PRO A 59 10.60 5.13 -3.62
N GLU A 60 9.67 5.64 -4.41
CA GLU A 60 8.89 6.83 -4.08
C GLU A 60 7.47 6.42 -3.66
N ALA A 61 7.05 6.91 -2.50
CA ALA A 61 5.71 6.65 -1.96
C ALA A 61 4.66 7.55 -2.61
N ASP A 62 5.08 8.69 -3.15
CA ASP A 62 4.18 9.64 -3.77
C ASP A 62 3.86 9.20 -5.20
N ARG A 63 2.57 9.15 -5.53
CA ARG A 63 2.09 8.72 -6.85
C ARG A 63 2.42 9.75 -7.92
N ASP A 64 2.57 11.02 -7.53
CA ASP A 64 2.81 12.14 -8.44
C ASP A 64 4.27 12.62 -8.44
N ALA A 65 5.18 11.89 -7.78
CA ALA A 65 6.61 12.15 -7.91
C ALA A 65 7.09 11.82 -9.33
N ARG A 66 7.92 12.70 -9.88
CA ARG A 66 8.10 12.93 -11.31
C ARG A 66 9.40 12.36 -11.84
#